data_AF-A0AAW0I7N1-F1
#
_entry.id   AF-A0AAW0I7N1-F1
#
_cell.length_a   1.000
_cell.length_b   1.000
_cell.length_c   1.000
_cell.angle_alpha   90.00
_cell.angle_beta   90.00
_cell.angle_gamma   90.00
#
_symmetry.space_group_name_H-M   'P 1'
#
loop_
_entity.id
_entity.type
_entity.pdbx_description
1 polymer ?
#
loop_
_entity_poly.entity_id
_entity_poly.type
_entity_poly.pdbx_seq_one_letter_code
_entity_poly.pdbx_strand_id
1 'polypeptide(L)'
;NSSDKASILAILQVLSDLLSVGTDRRIHYMINKGGSEALLQTLVDTARSESPDYDILLPLFRLMAKVGLRDKKFGQKALELEALDVTLILVRKNLSHSQNLLHCLWALRVFASRVTIGAMLGINGAMELLFKVIPPYTRKHTRTIRNFQKKNAKLRTEQPQRSGLFSSLSNAGAIDL
;
A
#
# COMPACT_ATOMS: atom_id res chain seq x y z
N ASN A 1 -21.62 -9.94 17.27
CA ASN A 1 -20.37 -9.98 16.48
C ASN A 1 -19.42 -8.79 16.69
N SER A 2 -19.79 -7.70 17.39
CA SER A 2 -18.81 -6.60 17.67
C SER A 2 -17.68 -7.04 18.60
N SER A 3 -17.96 -7.95 19.54
CA SER A 3 -16.97 -8.58 20.43
C SER A 3 -15.93 -9.38 19.65
N ASP A 4 -16.35 -10.11 18.62
CA ASP A 4 -15.44 -10.92 17.80
C ASP A 4 -14.54 -10.03 16.95
N LYS A 5 -15.11 -8.98 16.33
CA LYS A 5 -14.33 -7.95 15.62
C LYS A 5 -13.27 -7.32 16.53
N ALA A 6 -13.65 -6.89 17.73
CA ALA A 6 -12.71 -6.28 18.68
C ALA A 6 -11.59 -7.25 19.08
N SER A 7 -11.93 -8.52 19.27
CA SER A 7 -10.96 -9.58 19.61
C SER A 7 -9.97 -9.83 18.47
N ILE A 8 -10.46 -9.92 17.22
CA ILE A 8 -9.61 -10.07 16.04
C ILE A 8 -8.65 -8.89 15.91
N LEU A 9 -9.14 -7.66 16.03
CA LEU A 9 -8.31 -6.45 15.93
C LEU A 9 -7.26 -6.40 17.03
N ALA A 10 -7.61 -6.76 18.27
CA ALA A 10 -6.67 -6.83 19.38
C ALA A 10 -5.56 -7.86 19.12
N ILE A 11 -5.91 -9.04 18.61
CA ILE A 11 -4.94 -10.09 18.26
C ILE A 11 -4.02 -9.60 17.14
N LEU A 12 -4.57 -9.03 16.06
CA LEU A 12 -3.77 -8.50 14.95
C LEU A 12 -2.82 -7.41 15.40
N GLN A 13 -3.26 -6.54 16.31
CA GLN A 13 -2.43 -5.49 16.87
C GLN A 13 -1.28 -6.05 17.71
N VAL A 14 -1.57 -6.96 18.64
CA VAL A 14 -0.55 -7.61 19.49
C VAL A 14 0.48 -8.36 18.63
N LEU A 15 0.03 -9.09 17.59
CA LEU A 15 0.93 -9.76 16.65
C LEU A 15 1.76 -8.77 15.85
N SER A 16 1.16 -7.68 15.36
CA SER A 16 1.87 -6.61 14.67
C SER A 16 3.00 -6.04 15.52
N ASP A 17 2.73 -5.74 16.78
CA ASP A 17 3.70 -5.18 17.72
C ASP A 17 4.79 -6.18 18.07
N LEU A 18 4.42 -7.42 18.42
CA LEU A 18 5.34 -8.49 18.78
C LEU A 18 6.34 -8.81 17.66
N LEU A 19 5.85 -8.83 16.42
CA LEU A 19 6.68 -9.08 15.24
C LEU A 19 7.44 -7.84 14.78
N SER A 20 7.07 -6.62 15.20
CA SER A 20 7.76 -5.36 14.83
C SER A 20 8.97 -5.09 15.69
N VAL A 21 8.85 -5.35 16.98
CA VAL A 21 9.97 -5.28 17.92
C VAL A 21 10.80 -6.57 17.92
N GLY A 22 10.22 -7.67 17.41
CA GLY A 22 10.83 -8.99 17.34
C GLY A 22 11.88 -9.15 16.24
N THR A 23 12.78 -10.11 16.44
CA THR A 23 13.68 -10.58 15.38
C THR A 23 12.96 -11.53 14.43
N ASP A 24 13.57 -11.80 13.27
CA ASP A 24 13.08 -12.80 12.31
C ASP A 24 12.76 -14.16 12.98
N ARG A 25 13.44 -14.51 14.08
CA ARG A 25 13.18 -15.75 14.84
C ARG A 25 11.73 -15.86 15.33
N ARG A 26 11.11 -14.76 15.76
CA ARG A 26 9.69 -14.77 16.20
C ARG A 26 8.74 -15.00 15.04
N ILE A 27 9.03 -14.40 13.88
CA ILE A 27 8.25 -14.61 12.65
C ILE A 27 8.35 -16.09 12.23
N HIS A 28 9.56 -16.66 12.21
CA HIS A 28 9.75 -18.08 11.88
C HIS A 28 9.06 -19.01 12.89
N TYR A 29 9.12 -18.71 14.19
CA TYR A 29 8.39 -19.47 15.20
C TYR A 29 6.88 -19.47 14.92
N MET A 30 6.31 -18.29 14.65
CA MET A 30 4.90 -18.15 14.33
C MET A 30 4.51 -18.93 13.07
N ILE A 31 5.34 -18.87 12.01
CA ILE A 31 5.14 -19.65 10.78
C ILE A 31 5.16 -21.15 11.07
N ASN A 32 6.14 -21.63 11.84
CA ASN A 32 6.26 -23.05 12.21
C ASN A 32 5.09 -23.55 13.07
N LYS A 33 4.34 -22.65 13.69
CA LYS A 33 3.13 -22.96 14.47
C LYS A 33 1.83 -22.77 13.67
N GLY A 34 1.92 -22.61 12.35
CA GLY A 34 0.74 -22.48 11.48
C GLY A 34 0.14 -21.06 11.45
N GLY A 35 0.87 -20.06 11.94
CA GLY A 35 0.37 -18.70 12.02
C GLY A 35 0.12 -18.07 10.65
N SER A 36 0.87 -18.43 9.61
CA SER A 36 0.58 -17.90 8.26
C SER A 36 -0.70 -18.48 7.67
N GLU A 37 -0.97 -19.77 7.88
CA GLU A 37 -2.23 -20.44 7.53
C GLU A 37 -3.40 -19.80 8.27
N ALA A 38 -3.26 -19.53 9.57
CA ALA A 38 -4.31 -18.87 10.35
C ALA A 38 -4.62 -17.45 9.83
N LEU A 39 -3.60 -16.68 9.43
CA LEU A 39 -3.81 -15.37 8.82
C LEU A 39 -4.54 -15.47 7.48
N LEU A 40 -4.18 -16.45 6.64
CA LEU A 40 -4.83 -16.70 5.35
C LEU A 40 -6.29 -17.13 5.53
N GLN A 41 -6.56 -18.01 6.50
CA GLN A 41 -7.92 -18.44 6.82
C GLN A 41 -8.76 -17.25 7.32
N THR A 42 -8.20 -16.43 8.22
CA THR A 42 -8.88 -15.22 8.71
C THR A 42 -9.23 -14.28 7.55
N LEU A 43 -8.36 -14.17 6.54
CA LEU A 43 -8.63 -13.37 5.34
C LEU A 43 -9.82 -13.93 4.57
N VAL A 44 -9.83 -15.23 4.32
CA VAL A 44 -10.90 -15.91 3.59
C VAL A 44 -12.24 -15.72 4.31
N ASP A 45 -12.27 -15.93 5.62
CA ASP A 45 -13.47 -15.81 6.43
C ASP A 45 -13.99 -14.36 6.46
N THR A 46 -13.09 -13.39 6.68
CA THR A 46 -13.44 -11.97 6.73
C THR A 46 -13.91 -11.43 5.38
N ALA A 47 -13.28 -11.87 4.29
CA ALA A 47 -13.57 -11.39 2.95
C ALA A 47 -14.81 -12.04 2.31
N ARG A 48 -15.23 -13.21 2.80
CA ARG A 48 -16.45 -13.90 2.35
C ARG A 48 -17.72 -13.41 3.04
N SER A 49 -17.59 -12.60 4.09
CA SER A 49 -18.73 -11.87 4.68
C SER A 49 -19.49 -11.07 3.62
N GLU A 50 -20.80 -10.88 3.81
CA GLU A 50 -21.68 -10.10 2.91
C GLU A 50 -21.11 -8.72 2.61
N SER A 51 -20.51 -8.09 3.63
CA SER A 51 -19.73 -6.86 3.52
C SER A 51 -18.33 -7.08 4.11
N PRO A 52 -17.27 -7.18 3.27
CA PRO A 52 -15.90 -7.35 3.77
C PRO A 52 -15.51 -6.21 4.71
N ASP A 53 -15.11 -6.55 5.93
CA ASP A 53 -14.76 -5.57 6.96
C ASP A 53 -13.32 -5.08 6.77
N TYR A 54 -13.17 -3.90 6.17
CA TYR A 54 -11.86 -3.32 5.89
C TYR A 54 -11.11 -2.91 7.16
N ASP A 55 -11.77 -2.67 8.29
CA ASP A 55 -11.06 -2.38 9.54
C ASP A 55 -10.22 -3.58 9.98
N ILE A 56 -10.69 -4.81 9.69
CA ILE A 56 -9.96 -6.07 9.92
C ILE A 56 -9.00 -6.37 8.77
N LEU A 57 -9.45 -6.25 7.51
CA LEU A 57 -8.66 -6.65 6.36
C LEU A 57 -7.38 -5.83 6.20
N LEU A 58 -7.42 -4.53 6.51
CA LEU A 58 -6.24 -3.65 6.35
C LEU A 58 -5.07 -4.05 7.26
N PRO A 59 -5.22 -4.17 8.60
CA PRO A 59 -4.15 -4.67 9.47
C PRO A 59 -3.77 -6.12 9.14
N LEU A 60 -4.73 -6.95 8.74
CA LEU A 60 -4.47 -8.33 8.34
C LEU A 60 -3.54 -8.42 7.12
N PHE A 61 -3.83 -7.67 6.04
CA PHE A 61 -2.97 -7.62 4.84
C PHE A 61 -1.56 -7.12 5.16
N ARG A 62 -1.43 -6.13 6.05
CA ARG A 62 -0.12 -5.63 6.50
C ARG A 62 0.67 -6.71 7.21
N LEU A 63 0.03 -7.44 8.12
CA LEU A 63 0.65 -8.53 8.86
C LEU A 63 1.03 -9.69 7.93
N MET A 64 0.15 -10.06 7.01
CA MET A 64 0.42 -11.05 5.95
C MET A 64 1.61 -10.64 5.09
N ALA A 65 1.70 -9.38 4.67
CA ALA A 65 2.83 -8.91 3.86
C ALA A 65 4.16 -9.02 4.61
N LYS A 66 4.15 -8.76 5.92
CA LYS A 66 5.33 -8.91 6.77
C LYS A 66 5.74 -10.36 6.97
N VAL A 67 4.79 -11.22 7.29
CA VAL A 67 5.01 -12.64 7.60
C VAL A 67 5.35 -13.42 6.33
N GLY A 68 4.62 -13.18 5.25
CA GLY A 68 4.80 -13.91 4.00
C GLY A 68 6.12 -13.60 3.29
N LEU A 69 6.79 -12.49 3.57
CA LEU A 69 8.17 -12.24 3.13
C LEU A 69 9.20 -13.18 3.80
N ARG A 70 8.81 -13.89 4.87
CA ARG A 70 9.64 -14.89 5.57
C ARG A 70 9.14 -16.32 5.39
N ASP A 71 7.91 -16.49 4.92
CA ASP A 71 7.34 -17.80 4.62
C ASP A 71 7.50 -18.14 3.13
N LYS A 72 8.50 -18.97 2.82
CA LYS A 72 8.79 -19.41 1.43
C LYS A 72 7.63 -20.15 0.77
N LYS A 73 6.68 -20.69 1.56
CA LYS A 73 5.51 -21.42 1.08
C LYS A 73 4.22 -20.58 1.13
N PHE A 74 4.31 -19.29 1.48
CA PHE A 74 3.12 -18.45 1.69
C PHE A 74 2.15 -18.45 0.51
N GLY A 75 2.65 -18.29 -0.71
CA GLY A 75 1.81 -18.34 -1.91
C GLY A 75 1.17 -19.70 -2.18
N GLN A 76 1.85 -20.79 -1.82
CA GLN A 76 1.29 -22.15 -1.92
C GLN A 76 0.18 -22.36 -0.89
N LYS A 77 0.40 -21.95 0.37
CA LYS A 77 -0.64 -21.96 1.41
C LYS A 77 -1.85 -21.11 1.02
N ALA A 78 -1.61 -19.95 0.40
CA ALA A 78 -2.66 -19.07 -0.09
C ALA A 78 -3.48 -19.69 -1.24
N LEU A 79 -2.87 -20.54 -2.05
CA LEU A 79 -3.57 -21.33 -3.06
C LEU A 79 -4.42 -22.41 -2.41
N GLU A 80 -3.84 -23.18 -1.50
CA GLU A 80 -4.53 -24.29 -0.81
C GLU A 80 -5.71 -23.82 0.04
N LEU A 81 -5.63 -22.61 0.60
CA LEU A 81 -6.71 -21.99 1.38
C LEU A 81 -7.62 -21.08 0.54
N GLU A 82 -7.50 -21.06 -0.78
CA GLU A 82 -8.31 -20.23 -1.70
C GLU A 82 -8.19 -18.70 -1.47
N ALA A 83 -7.22 -18.27 -0.66
CA ALA A 83 -6.94 -16.86 -0.36
C ALA A 83 -6.49 -16.07 -1.61
N LEU A 84 -5.90 -16.74 -2.61
CA LEU A 84 -5.55 -16.16 -3.91
C LEU A 84 -6.78 -15.57 -4.61
N ASP A 85 -7.81 -16.38 -4.80
CA ASP A 85 -9.00 -16.00 -5.57
C ASP A 85 -9.83 -14.97 -4.80
N VAL A 86 -9.96 -15.14 -3.49
CA VAL A 86 -10.59 -14.16 -2.60
C VAL A 86 -9.89 -12.79 -2.71
N THR A 87 -8.56 -12.76 -2.71
CA THR A 87 -7.81 -11.50 -2.84
C THR A 87 -7.99 -10.86 -4.22
N LEU A 88 -8.02 -11.66 -5.29
CA LEU A 88 -8.29 -11.15 -6.65
C LEU A 88 -9.70 -10.55 -6.77
N ILE A 89 -10.70 -11.16 -6.13
CA ILE A 89 -12.05 -10.60 -6.04
C ILE A 89 -12.03 -9.27 -5.29
N LEU A 90 -11.32 -9.17 -4.17
CA LEU A 90 -11.17 -7.92 -3.42
C LEU A 90 -10.50 -6.83 -4.26
N VAL A 91 -9.46 -7.15 -5.04
CA VAL A 91 -8.84 -6.20 -5.98
C VAL A 91 -9.85 -5.67 -6.99
N ARG A 92 -10.61 -6.56 -7.64
CA ARG A 92 -11.65 -6.19 -8.62
C ARG A 92 -12.68 -5.24 -8.02
N LYS A 93 -13.12 -5.49 -6.78
CA LYS A 93 -14.07 -4.63 -6.06
C LYS A 93 -13.49 -3.26 -5.65
N ASN A 94 -12.16 -3.13 -5.56
CA ASN A 94 -11.49 -1.93 -5.03
C ASN A 94 -10.70 -1.13 -6.06
N LEU A 95 -10.89 -1.35 -7.37
CA LEU A 95 -10.15 -0.63 -8.41
C LEU A 95 -10.26 0.91 -8.30
N SER A 96 -11.36 1.44 -7.76
CA SER A 96 -11.56 2.88 -7.52
C SER A 96 -11.11 3.35 -6.12
N HIS A 97 -10.83 2.43 -5.19
CA HIS A 97 -10.49 2.73 -3.79
C HIS A 97 -8.99 2.49 -3.55
N SER A 98 -8.17 3.51 -3.81
CA SER A 98 -6.70 3.37 -3.90
C SER A 98 -6.03 2.79 -2.66
N GLN A 99 -6.56 3.05 -1.46
CA GLN A 99 -5.99 2.52 -0.22
C GLN A 99 -6.25 1.02 -0.07
N ASN A 100 -7.52 0.59 -0.18
CA ASN A 100 -7.88 -0.83 -0.11
C ASN A 100 -7.19 -1.64 -1.21
N LEU A 101 -7.12 -1.07 -2.42
CA LEU A 101 -6.42 -1.65 -3.55
C LEU A 101 -4.93 -1.89 -3.24
N LEU A 102 -4.24 -0.89 -2.67
CA LEU A 102 -2.82 -0.98 -2.33
C LEU A 102 -2.55 -2.17 -1.39
N HIS A 103 -3.39 -2.36 -0.38
CA HIS A 103 -3.23 -3.46 0.58
C HIS A 103 -3.46 -4.84 -0.05
N CYS A 104 -4.45 -4.96 -0.95
CA CYS A 104 -4.65 -6.19 -1.70
C CYS A 104 -3.47 -6.50 -2.64
N LEU A 105 -2.89 -5.46 -3.27
CA LEU A 105 -1.72 -5.62 -4.14
C LEU A 105 -0.47 -6.06 -3.36
N TRP A 106 -0.30 -5.61 -2.12
CA TRP A 106 0.78 -6.10 -1.26
C TRP A 106 0.65 -7.60 -0.98
N ALA A 107 -0.57 -8.11 -0.75
CA ALA A 107 -0.82 -9.53 -0.58
C ALA A 107 -0.53 -10.32 -1.87
N LEU A 108 -1.01 -9.85 -3.02
CA LEU A 108 -0.73 -10.49 -4.32
C LEU A 108 0.79 -10.58 -4.61
N ARG A 109 1.55 -9.52 -4.29
CA ARG A 109 3.01 -9.53 -4.41
C ARG A 109 3.64 -10.64 -3.57
N VAL A 110 3.14 -10.86 -2.35
CA VAL A 110 3.69 -11.86 -1.42
C VAL A 110 3.32 -13.27 -1.87
N PHE A 111 2.10 -13.47 -2.40
CA PHE A 111 1.70 -14.73 -3.01
C PHE A 111 2.58 -15.08 -4.22
N ALA A 112 2.92 -14.10 -5.04
CA ALA A 112 3.78 -14.24 -6.22
C ALA A 112 5.29 -14.41 -5.89
N SER A 113 5.65 -14.79 -4.66
CA SER A 113 7.05 -15.02 -4.26
C SER A 113 7.71 -16.21 -4.98
N ARG A 114 6.92 -17.14 -5.53
CA ARG A 114 7.40 -18.25 -6.38
C ARG A 114 6.83 -18.12 -7.78
N VAL A 115 7.64 -18.45 -8.79
CA VAL A 115 7.28 -18.35 -10.21
C VAL A 115 6.01 -19.15 -10.54
N THR A 116 5.82 -20.33 -9.94
CA THR A 116 4.63 -21.17 -10.17
C THR A 116 3.35 -20.46 -9.72
N ILE A 117 3.34 -19.86 -8.54
CA ILE A 117 2.19 -19.10 -8.01
C ILE A 117 2.00 -17.80 -8.80
N GLY A 118 3.09 -17.15 -9.21
CA GLY A 118 3.04 -15.99 -10.11
C GLY A 118 2.39 -16.30 -11.46
N ALA A 119 2.71 -17.46 -12.05
CA ALA A 119 2.08 -17.92 -13.29
C ALA A 119 0.58 -18.21 -13.09
N MET A 120 0.21 -18.87 -11.99
CA MET A 120 -1.19 -19.12 -11.62
C MET A 120 -1.97 -17.81 -11.45
N LEU A 121 -1.39 -16.82 -10.77
CA LEU A 121 -1.98 -15.47 -10.67
C LEU A 121 -2.21 -14.85 -12.04
N GLY A 122 -1.25 -14.97 -12.95
CA GLY A 122 -1.38 -14.52 -14.33
C GLY A 122 -2.57 -15.16 -15.05
N ILE A 123 -2.69 -16.49 -14.97
CA ILE A 123 -3.80 -17.27 -15.54
C ILE A 123 -5.14 -16.84 -14.92
N ASN A 124 -5.19 -16.59 -13.61
CA ASN A 124 -6.40 -16.15 -12.89
C ASN A 124 -6.75 -14.65 -13.11
N GLY A 125 -6.14 -14.02 -14.11
CA GLY A 125 -6.47 -12.67 -14.55
C GLY A 125 -5.78 -11.55 -13.77
N ALA A 126 -4.74 -11.83 -12.98
CA ALA A 126 -3.98 -10.78 -12.29
C ALA A 126 -3.33 -9.79 -13.28
N MET A 127 -2.90 -10.28 -14.46
CA MET A 127 -2.31 -9.43 -15.50
C MET A 127 -3.29 -8.38 -16.03
N GLU A 128 -4.54 -8.77 -16.26
CA GLU A 128 -5.62 -7.85 -16.66
C GLU A 128 -5.86 -6.76 -15.61
N LEU A 129 -5.80 -7.12 -14.33
CA LEU A 129 -5.93 -6.17 -13.23
C LEU A 129 -4.77 -5.17 -13.21
N LEU A 130 -3.53 -5.60 -13.46
CA LEU A 130 -2.39 -4.69 -13.55
C LEU A 130 -2.57 -3.67 -14.68
N PHE A 131 -3.09 -4.08 -15.84
CA PHE A 131 -3.41 -3.17 -16.94
C PHE A 131 -4.51 -2.16 -16.59
N LYS A 132 -5.41 -2.49 -15.67
CA LYS A 132 -6.42 -1.54 -15.16
C LYS A 132 -5.85 -0.60 -14.11
N VAL A 133 -4.89 -1.04 -13.29
CA VAL A 133 -4.34 -0.24 -12.17
C VAL A 133 -3.23 0.71 -12.61
N ILE A 134 -2.29 0.26 -13.44
CA ILE A 134 -1.09 1.04 -13.78
C ILE A 134 -1.41 2.34 -14.55
N PRO A 135 -2.18 2.32 -15.66
CA PRO A 135 -2.38 3.52 -16.47
C PRO A 135 -3.11 4.68 -15.75
N PRO A 136 -4.22 4.46 -15.00
CA PRO A 136 -4.88 5.53 -14.26
C PRO A 136 -3.98 6.14 -13.17
N TYR A 137 -3.21 5.30 -12.48
CA TYR A 137 -2.30 5.74 -11.43
C TYR A 137 -1.20 6.65 -12.00
N THR A 138 -0.54 6.22 -13.09
CA THR A 138 0.48 7.01 -13.78
C THR A 138 -0.09 8.33 -14.29
N ARG A 139 -1.24 8.30 -14.98
CA ARG A 139 -1.86 9.53 -15.54
C ARG A 139 -2.22 10.56 -14.46
N LYS A 140 -2.80 10.13 -13.34
CA LYS A 140 -3.17 11.01 -12.22
C LYS A 140 -1.93 11.65 -11.59
N HIS A 141 -0.88 10.86 -11.37
CA HIS A 141 0.38 11.34 -10.81
C HIS A 141 1.07 12.35 -11.74
N THR A 142 1.20 12.03 -13.03
CA THR A 142 1.77 12.95 -14.03
C THR A 142 1.00 14.27 -14.13
N ARG A 143 -0.34 14.23 -14.09
CA ARG A 143 -1.17 15.45 -14.09
C ARG A 143 -0.93 16.29 -12.83
N THR A 144 -0.81 15.66 -11.67
CA THR A 144 -0.55 16.34 -10.39
C THR A 144 0.80 17.05 -10.43
N ILE A 145 1.86 16.36 -10.86
CA ILE A 145 3.19 16.96 -11.03
C ILE A 145 3.14 18.14 -12.01
N ARG A 146 2.49 17.96 -13.16
CA ARG A 146 2.37 19.03 -14.16
C ARG A 146 1.61 20.24 -13.63
N ASN A 147 0.53 20.04 -12.88
CA ASN A 147 -0.23 21.12 -12.27
C ASN A 147 0.58 21.84 -11.19
N PHE A 148 1.33 21.11 -10.38
CA PHE A 148 2.25 21.67 -9.39
C PHE A 148 3.36 22.50 -10.05
N GLN A 149 3.97 22.00 -11.12
CA GLN A 149 4.96 22.73 -11.91
C GLN A 149 4.38 24.01 -12.51
N LYS A 150 3.18 23.94 -13.09
CA LYS A 150 2.47 25.12 -13.61
C LYS A 150 2.16 26.15 -12.52
N LYS A 151 1.71 25.71 -11.34
CA LYS A 151 1.47 26.61 -10.20
C LYS A 151 2.75 27.27 -9.71
N ASN A 152 3.85 26.52 -9.60
CA ASN A 152 5.17 27.07 -9.25
C ASN A 152 5.70 28.07 -10.28
N ALA A 153 5.51 27.79 -11.58
CA ALA A 153 5.89 28.72 -12.64
C ALA A 153 5.09 30.04 -12.53
N LYS A 154 3.77 29.96 -12.28
CA LYS A 154 2.94 31.16 -12.06
C LYS A 154 3.38 31.98 -10.84
N LEU A 155 3.67 31.32 -9.72
CA LEU A 155 4.18 31.99 -8.52
C LEU A 155 5.54 32.70 -8.75
N ARG A 156 6.39 32.15 -9.62
CA ARG A 156 7.63 32.81 -10.04
C ARG A 156 7.40 34.01 -10.96
N THR A 157 6.38 33.98 -11.82
CA THR A 157 6.04 35.09 -12.70
C THR A 157 5.25 36.20 -12.00
N GLU A 158 4.55 35.88 -10.91
CA GLU A 158 3.76 36.83 -10.09
C GLU A 158 4.58 37.53 -8.98
N GLN A 159 5.90 37.27 -8.88
CA GLN A 159 6.83 38.14 -8.15
C GLN A 159 7.67 39.03 -9.09
N PRO A 160 7.08 40.05 -9.74
CA PRO A 160 7.87 41.11 -10.35
C PRO A 160 8.30 42.12 -9.28
N GLN A 161 9.62 42.17 -9.04
CA GLN A 161 10.36 43.26 -8.40
C GLN A 161 10.15 43.54 -6.89
N ARG A 162 11.08 43.00 -6.07
CA ARG A 162 11.67 43.71 -4.92
C ARG A 162 13.19 43.83 -5.07
N SER A 163 13.67 44.06 -6.30
CA SER A 163 15.10 44.29 -6.59
C SER A 163 15.42 45.72 -7.04
N GLY A 164 14.43 46.63 -7.05
CA GLY A 164 14.60 48.03 -7.49
C GLY A 164 14.76 49.07 -6.39
N LEU A 165 14.94 48.70 -5.11
CA LEU A 165 15.08 49.68 -4.01
C LEU A 165 16.53 49.95 -3.57
N PHE A 166 17.53 49.37 -4.23
CA PHE A 166 18.96 49.61 -3.90
C PHE A 166 19.74 50.42 -4.94
N SER A 167 19.11 50.91 -6.01
CA SER A 167 19.80 51.76 -7.01
C SER A 167 19.61 53.27 -6.81
N SER A 168 18.83 53.73 -5.82
CA SER A 168 18.58 55.15 -5.57
C SER A 168 19.36 55.78 -4.41
N LEU A 169 20.30 55.06 -3.78
CA LEU A 169 21.14 55.61 -2.70
C LEU A 169 22.63 55.78 -3.06
N SER A 170 23.03 55.61 -4.32
CA SER A 170 24.44 55.81 -4.73
C SER A 170 24.72 57.15 -5.44
N ASN A 171 23.74 58.06 -5.55
CA ASN A 171 23.91 59.34 -6.27
C ASN A 171 23.65 60.60 -5.42
N ALA A 172 23.70 60.48 -4.09
CA ALA A 172 23.70 61.61 -3.16
C ALA A 172 25.06 61.69 -2.46
N GLY A 173 26.09 62.07 -3.22
CA GLY A 173 27.47 62.15 -2.75
C GLY A 173 28.37 62.95 -3.68
N ALA A 174 27.82 64.02 -4.27
CA ALA A 174 28.60 65.11 -4.83
C ALA A 174 28.26 66.36 -4.00
N ILE A 175 29.06 66.59 -2.96
CA ILE A 175 29.14 67.88 -2.27
C ILE A 175 30.58 68.35 -2.49
N ASP A 176 30.67 69.59 -2.98
CA ASP A 176 31.86 70.37 -3.26
C ASP A 176 32.95 70.31 -2.20
N LEU A 177 34.20 70.24 -2.67
CA LEU A 177 35.33 71.10 -2.30
C LEU A 177 36.33 71.15 -3.47
#